data_AF-A0A845DUJ0-F1
#
_entry.id   AF-A0A845DUJ0-F1
#
_cell.length_a   1.000
_cell.length_b   1.000
_cell.length_c   1.000
_cell.angle_alpha   90.00
_cell.angle_beta   90.00
_cell.angle_gamma   90.00
#
_symmetry.space_group_name_H-M   'P 1'
#
loop_
_entity.id
_entity.type
_entity.pdbx_description
1 polymer ?
#
loop_
_entity_poly.entity_id
_entity_poly.type
_entity_poly.pdbx_seq_one_letter_code
_entity_poly.pdbx_strand_id
1 'polypeptide(L)'
;MKVYRNLPAIKSREQRGRRIALGGLAILFVGLLASFTPNWFPPDEPTSNALTGFIQRYWTVVSFGALAVGFIASNVGSYYINRFAPRRWPGSKRVARPDELVENGLKGFDDKYSLFLWGLDEVPYILVGPSGVRVFLVRSDKGTVRVYGDRWRERFSLGRLLTFLNREGLGNPVREIEETERKVRELLQEGESSGELAVNAADIPIESAAVFINPAMQLEIENPSMPVLRVDQLKKYVRTKSDHQLNAGDVRAVTDYLLSVSALA
;
A
#
# COMPACT_ATOMS: atom_id res chain seq x y z
N MET A 1 10.49 -21.41 -3.59
CA MET A 1 9.18 -20.73 -3.44
C MET A 1 8.81 -20.09 -4.75
N LYS A 2 7.59 -20.35 -5.23
CA LYS A 2 7.06 -19.70 -6.44
C LYS A 2 6.58 -18.29 -6.09
N VAL A 3 6.82 -17.33 -6.97
CA VAL A 3 6.40 -15.93 -6.78
C VAL A 3 5.54 -15.52 -7.97
N TYR A 4 4.31 -15.14 -7.66
CA TYR A 4 3.27 -14.75 -8.60
C TYR A 4 3.01 -13.25 -8.39
N ARG A 5 3.40 -12.42 -9.36
CA ARG A 5 3.38 -10.95 -9.19
C ARG A 5 2.72 -10.24 -10.37
N ASN A 6 1.78 -9.35 -10.08
CA ASN A 6 1.12 -8.54 -11.12
C ASN A 6 1.96 -7.32 -11.49
N LEU A 7 3.06 -7.57 -12.21
CA LEU A 7 3.95 -6.50 -12.67
C LEU A 7 3.25 -5.44 -13.55
N PRO A 8 2.36 -5.80 -14.49
CA PRO A 8 1.64 -4.82 -15.28
C PRO A 8 0.79 -3.86 -14.43
N ALA A 9 -0.01 -4.38 -13.49
CA ALA A 9 -0.84 -3.55 -12.62
C ALA A 9 0.01 -2.64 -11.72
N ILE A 10 1.08 -3.18 -11.12
CA ILE A 10 1.99 -2.40 -10.27
C ILE A 10 2.64 -1.26 -11.07
N LYS A 11 3.19 -1.55 -12.26
CA LYS A 11 3.84 -0.54 -13.11
C LYS A 11 2.85 0.53 -13.59
N SER A 12 1.65 0.13 -13.97
CA SER A 12 0.60 1.07 -14.39
C SER A 12 0.19 2.02 -13.25
N ARG A 13 0.01 1.49 -12.04
CA ARG A 13 -0.30 2.29 -10.83
C ARG A 13 0.84 3.21 -10.45
N GLU A 14 2.09 2.74 -10.53
CA GLU A 14 3.28 3.57 -10.35
C GLU A 14 3.30 4.74 -11.34
N GLN A 15 3.12 4.46 -12.64
CA GLN A 15 3.13 5.49 -13.68
C GLN A 15 2.01 6.51 -13.50
N ARG A 16 0.79 6.06 -13.15
CA ARG A 16 -0.32 6.95 -12.81
C ARG A 16 0.03 7.84 -11.61
N GLY A 17 0.59 7.27 -10.55
CA GLY A 17 1.07 8.02 -9.39
C GLY A 17 2.06 9.11 -9.76
N ARG A 18 3.08 8.77 -10.56
CA ARG A 18 4.08 9.73 -11.05
C ARG A 18 3.46 10.84 -11.89
N ARG A 19 2.55 10.52 -12.81
CA ARG A 19 1.87 11.52 -13.66
C ARG A 19 0.99 12.45 -12.84
N ILE A 20 0.22 11.92 -11.90
CA ILE A 20 -0.65 12.71 -11.02
C ILE A 20 0.20 13.63 -10.12
N ALA A 21 1.30 13.12 -9.56
CA ALA A 21 2.21 13.92 -8.73
C ALA A 21 2.86 15.06 -9.54
N LEU A 22 3.38 14.77 -10.74
CA LEU A 22 3.97 15.77 -11.62
C LEU A 22 2.94 16.80 -12.11
N GLY A 23 1.73 16.35 -12.46
CA GLY A 23 0.62 17.24 -12.83
C GLY A 23 0.20 18.14 -11.67
N GLY A 24 0.10 17.59 -10.46
CA GLY A 24 -0.16 18.37 -9.24
C GLY A 24 0.91 19.42 -9.00
N LEU A 25 2.20 19.06 -9.16
CA LEU A 25 3.32 20.00 -9.04
C LEU A 25 3.25 21.11 -10.12
N ALA A 26 2.91 20.77 -11.36
CA ALA A 26 2.75 21.76 -12.43
C ALA A 26 1.60 22.73 -12.13
N ILE A 27 0.46 22.24 -11.62
CA ILE A 27 -0.66 23.08 -11.19
C ILE A 27 -0.23 24.01 -10.07
N LEU A 28 0.46 23.51 -9.05
CA LEU A 28 1.01 24.33 -7.96
C LEU A 28 1.96 25.40 -8.48
N PHE A 29 2.81 25.06 -9.45
CA PHE A 29 3.74 26.00 -10.06
C PHE A 29 3.01 27.12 -10.82
N VAL A 30 1.96 26.78 -11.60
CA VAL A 30 1.12 27.78 -12.26
C VAL A 30 0.40 28.68 -11.25
N GLY A 31 -0.14 28.10 -10.17
CA GLY A 31 -0.75 28.86 -9.08
C GLY A 31 0.23 29.81 -8.40
N LEU A 32 1.47 29.35 -8.20
CA LEU A 32 2.54 30.19 -7.65
C LEU A 32 2.87 31.35 -8.59
N LEU A 33 3.00 31.11 -9.90
CA LEU A 33 3.23 32.18 -10.88
C LEU A 33 2.06 33.18 -10.91
N ALA A 34 0.82 32.68 -10.84
CA ALA A 34 -0.36 33.53 -10.77
C ALA A 34 -0.34 34.44 -9.53
N SER A 35 0.24 34.01 -8.41
CA SER A 35 0.37 34.84 -7.20
C SER A 35 1.29 36.05 -7.38
N PHE A 36 2.19 36.03 -8.35
CA PHE A 36 3.08 37.15 -8.71
C PHE A 36 2.47 38.09 -9.74
N THR A 37 1.27 37.79 -10.26
CA THR A 37 0.56 38.63 -11.24
C THR A 37 0.47 40.10 -10.83
N PRO A 38 0.15 40.46 -9.57
CA PRO A 38 0.06 41.87 -9.16
C PRO A 38 1.36 42.67 -9.34
N ASN A 39 2.52 42.00 -9.38
CA ASN A 39 3.81 42.65 -9.59
C ASN A 39 4.08 42.93 -11.09
N TRP A 40 3.53 42.12 -11.99
CA TRP A 40 3.70 42.28 -13.43
C TRP A 40 2.58 43.09 -14.08
N PHE A 41 1.38 42.98 -13.51
CA PHE A 41 0.15 43.65 -13.95
C PHE A 41 -0.52 44.26 -12.72
N PRO A 42 -0.12 45.49 -12.34
CA PRO A 42 -0.70 46.18 -11.21
C PRO A 42 -2.21 46.33 -11.38
N PRO A 43 -3.01 46.12 -10.32
CA PRO A 43 -4.46 46.19 -10.40
C PRO A 43 -4.98 47.58 -10.81
N ASP A 44 -4.18 48.62 -10.60
CA ASP A 44 -4.55 50.02 -10.79
C ASP A 44 -4.26 50.55 -12.21
N GLU A 45 -3.54 49.79 -13.04
CA GLU A 45 -3.20 50.19 -14.40
C GLU A 45 -4.19 49.64 -15.44
N PRO A 46 -4.52 50.44 -16.49
CA PRO A 46 -5.39 49.98 -17.56
C PRO A 46 -4.71 48.88 -18.39
N THR A 47 -5.44 47.80 -18.65
CA THR A 47 -4.94 46.62 -19.35
C THR A 47 -4.85 46.87 -20.85
N SER A 48 -3.75 46.46 -21.48
CA SER A 48 -3.58 46.57 -22.94
C SER A 48 -4.46 45.59 -23.72
N ASN A 49 -4.63 44.34 -23.23
CA ASN A 49 -5.33 43.27 -23.93
C ASN A 49 -6.37 42.55 -23.03
N ALA A 50 -7.35 41.88 -23.65
CA ALA A 50 -8.38 41.12 -22.92
C ALA A 50 -7.81 39.98 -22.05
N LEU A 51 -6.74 39.33 -22.52
CA LEU A 51 -6.08 38.24 -21.79
C LEU A 51 -5.38 38.74 -20.50
N THR A 52 -4.70 39.89 -20.56
CA THR A 52 -4.08 40.50 -19.37
C THR A 52 -5.14 40.94 -18.36
N GLY A 53 -6.27 41.49 -18.84
CA GLY A 53 -7.39 41.86 -17.97
C GLY A 53 -8.06 40.66 -17.30
N PHE A 54 -8.18 39.53 -18.00
CA PHE A 54 -8.64 38.28 -17.38
C PHE A 54 -7.70 37.82 -16.25
N ILE A 55 -6.40 37.77 -16.52
CA ILE A 55 -5.40 37.31 -15.54
C ILE A 55 -5.39 38.24 -14.32
N GLN A 56 -5.39 39.56 -14.51
CA GLN A 56 -5.45 40.57 -13.45
C GLN A 56 -6.75 40.50 -12.62
N ARG A 57 -7.88 40.08 -13.20
CA ARG A 57 -9.14 39.93 -12.47
C ARG A 57 -9.21 38.64 -11.65
N TYR A 58 -8.67 37.54 -12.17
CA TYR A 58 -8.88 36.20 -11.61
C TYR A 58 -7.64 35.58 -10.95
N TRP A 59 -6.50 36.26 -10.90
CA TRP A 59 -5.25 35.69 -10.36
C TRP A 59 -5.41 35.11 -8.94
N THR A 60 -6.17 35.75 -8.06
CA THR A 60 -6.39 35.28 -6.68
C THR A 60 -7.09 33.93 -6.65
N VAL A 61 -8.17 33.80 -7.43
CA VAL A 61 -8.97 32.56 -7.52
C VAL A 61 -8.15 31.46 -8.19
N VAL A 62 -7.41 31.79 -9.25
CA VAL A 62 -6.50 30.84 -9.91
C VAL A 62 -5.42 30.36 -8.95
N SER A 63 -4.81 31.25 -8.16
CA SER A 63 -3.74 30.90 -7.22
C SER A 63 -4.25 29.98 -6.10
N PHE A 64 -5.33 30.36 -5.40
CA PHE A 64 -5.89 29.55 -4.32
C PHE A 64 -6.53 28.25 -4.82
N GLY A 65 -7.20 28.28 -5.97
CA GLY A 65 -7.76 27.09 -6.61
C GLY A 65 -6.67 26.10 -7.02
N ALA A 66 -5.59 26.58 -7.65
CA ALA A 66 -4.43 25.77 -7.99
C ALA A 66 -3.74 25.19 -6.76
N LEU A 67 -3.64 25.95 -5.67
CA LEU A 67 -3.09 25.45 -4.40
C LEU A 67 -3.89 24.23 -3.89
N ALA A 68 -5.22 24.34 -3.83
CA ALA A 68 -6.09 23.26 -3.36
C ALA A 68 -6.02 22.03 -4.28
N VAL A 69 -6.21 22.21 -5.58
CA VAL A 69 -6.22 21.11 -6.57
C VAL A 69 -4.85 20.46 -6.67
N GLY A 70 -3.80 21.26 -6.78
CA GLY A 70 -2.42 20.78 -6.89
C GLY A 70 -1.97 20.03 -5.64
N PHE A 71 -2.38 20.49 -4.46
CA PHE A 71 -2.11 19.79 -3.21
C PHE A 71 -2.82 18.43 -3.15
N ILE A 72 -4.12 18.35 -3.48
CA ILE A 72 -4.86 17.08 -3.52
C ILE A 72 -4.21 16.11 -4.52
N ALA A 73 -3.95 16.57 -5.74
CA ALA A 73 -3.27 15.77 -6.76
C ALA A 73 -1.90 15.27 -6.28
N SER A 74 -1.09 16.13 -5.67
CA SER A 74 0.22 15.74 -5.13
C SER A 74 0.09 14.66 -4.04
N ASN A 75 -0.92 14.75 -3.16
CA ASN A 75 -1.15 13.73 -2.13
C ASN A 75 -1.58 12.39 -2.74
N VAL A 76 -2.53 12.40 -3.68
CA VAL A 76 -2.96 11.17 -4.39
C VAL A 76 -1.79 10.55 -5.17
N GLY A 77 -1.02 11.35 -5.90
CA GLY A 77 0.15 10.86 -6.64
C GLY A 77 1.18 10.23 -5.71
N SER A 78 1.43 10.86 -4.56
CA SER A 78 2.37 10.36 -3.56
C SER A 78 1.89 9.07 -2.88
N TYR A 79 0.58 8.89 -2.65
CA TYR A 79 0.01 7.62 -2.18
C TYR A 79 0.41 6.46 -3.11
N TYR A 80 0.18 6.60 -4.41
CA TYR A 80 0.57 5.58 -5.39
C TYR A 80 2.10 5.37 -5.43
N ILE A 81 2.90 6.44 -5.37
CA ILE A 81 4.36 6.33 -5.38
C ILE A 81 4.84 5.57 -4.13
N ASN A 82 4.31 5.87 -2.95
CA ASN A 82 4.72 5.23 -1.70
C ASN A 82 4.43 3.72 -1.68
N ARG A 83 3.35 3.31 -2.37
CA ARG A 83 2.87 1.92 -2.41
C ARG A 83 3.45 1.08 -3.54
N PHE A 84 3.73 1.68 -4.71
CA PHE A 84 4.11 0.94 -5.92
C PHE A 84 5.51 1.28 -6.46
N ALA A 85 6.06 2.45 -6.15
CA ALA A 85 7.34 2.87 -6.72
C ALA A 85 8.53 2.32 -5.92
N PRO A 86 9.64 1.97 -6.60
CA PRO A 86 10.89 1.68 -5.92
C PRO A 86 11.39 2.93 -5.21
N ARG A 87 11.78 2.80 -3.93
CA ARG A 87 12.36 3.89 -3.17
C ARG A 87 13.51 3.44 -2.30
N ARG A 88 14.35 4.41 -1.92
CA ARG A 88 15.39 4.19 -0.92
C ARG A 88 14.76 4.15 0.47
N TRP A 89 15.06 3.10 1.22
CA TRP A 89 14.53 2.93 2.57
C TRP A 89 15.48 3.54 3.60
N PRO A 90 14.98 4.37 4.55
CA PRO A 90 15.82 4.91 5.61
C PRO A 90 16.48 3.77 6.39
N GLY A 91 17.79 3.86 6.65
CA GLY A 91 18.54 2.80 7.33
C GLY A 91 18.92 1.60 6.45
N SER A 92 18.58 1.59 5.17
CA SER A 92 18.98 0.55 4.22
C SER A 92 19.69 1.14 3.00
N LYS A 93 20.69 0.41 2.48
CA LYS A 93 21.35 0.77 1.21
C LYS A 93 20.54 0.31 -0.02
N ARG A 94 19.44 -0.43 0.18
CA ARG A 94 18.64 -0.99 -0.91
C ARG A 94 17.62 0.02 -1.43
N VAL A 95 17.49 0.06 -2.75
CA VAL A 95 16.35 0.64 -3.46
C VAL A 95 15.46 -0.53 -3.83
N ALA A 96 14.26 -0.58 -3.26
CA ALA A 96 13.33 -1.68 -3.45
C ALA A 96 11.89 -1.20 -3.31
N ARG A 97 10.97 -1.88 -3.99
CA ARG A 97 9.54 -1.68 -3.81
C ARG A 97 9.03 -2.37 -2.53
N PRO A 98 7.88 -1.95 -1.97
CA PRO A 98 7.25 -2.64 -0.84
C PRO A 98 7.09 -4.15 -1.01
N ASP A 99 6.64 -4.60 -2.19
CA ASP A 99 6.45 -6.01 -2.53
C ASP A 99 7.77 -6.80 -2.59
N GLU A 100 8.81 -6.17 -3.15
CA GLU A 100 10.15 -6.76 -3.19
C GLU A 100 10.74 -6.92 -1.78
N LEU A 101 10.43 -6.02 -0.83
CA LEU A 101 10.90 -6.18 0.55
C LEU A 101 10.27 -7.39 1.24
N VAL A 102 8.98 -7.62 1.03
CA VAL A 102 8.26 -8.80 1.57
C VAL A 102 8.82 -10.08 0.97
N GLU A 103 8.98 -10.13 -0.36
CA GLU A 103 9.60 -11.27 -1.04
C GLU A 103 11.01 -11.55 -0.50
N ASN A 104 11.83 -10.52 -0.35
CA ASN A 104 13.17 -10.66 0.22
C ASN A 104 13.15 -11.17 1.67
N GLY A 105 12.16 -10.72 2.46
CA GLY A 105 11.90 -11.23 3.81
C GLY A 105 11.58 -12.72 3.83
N LEU A 106 10.95 -13.24 2.77
CA LEU A 106 10.59 -14.65 2.59
C LEU A 106 11.59 -15.44 1.71
N LYS A 107 12.73 -14.85 1.32
CA LYS A 107 13.70 -15.55 0.48
C LYS A 107 14.25 -16.81 1.18
N GLY A 108 14.34 -17.93 0.46
CA GLY A 108 14.86 -19.19 1.00
C GLY A 108 13.80 -20.15 1.53
N PHE A 109 12.51 -19.87 1.32
CA PHE A 109 11.47 -20.91 1.36
C PHE A 109 11.54 -21.81 0.13
N ASP A 110 11.22 -23.09 0.31
CA ASP A 110 11.22 -24.11 -0.73
C ASP A 110 10.01 -23.96 -1.67
N ASP A 111 9.84 -24.87 -2.62
CA ASP A 111 8.81 -24.79 -3.66
C ASP A 111 7.42 -25.25 -3.20
N LYS A 112 7.27 -25.57 -1.90
CA LYS A 112 5.96 -25.83 -1.28
C LYS A 112 5.20 -24.56 -0.96
N TYR A 113 5.88 -23.42 -1.04
CA TYR A 113 5.30 -22.11 -0.81
C TYR A 113 5.09 -21.36 -2.14
N SER A 114 3.98 -20.64 -2.19
CA SER A 114 3.57 -19.79 -3.31
C SER A 114 3.21 -18.40 -2.79
N LEU A 115 3.96 -17.38 -3.19
CA LEU A 115 3.75 -15.99 -2.78
C LEU A 115 3.04 -15.21 -3.90
N PHE A 116 1.85 -14.70 -3.62
CA PHE A 116 1.09 -13.83 -4.49
C PHE A 116 1.27 -12.37 -4.06
N LEU A 117 1.71 -11.54 -5.00
CA LEU A 117 2.00 -10.12 -4.83
C LEU A 117 1.18 -9.33 -5.83
N TRP A 118 0.15 -8.62 -5.35
CA TRP A 118 -0.78 -7.86 -6.18
C TRP A 118 -1.54 -8.71 -7.21
N GLY A 119 -1.64 -10.03 -7.01
CA GLY A 119 -2.45 -10.90 -7.86
C GLY A 119 -3.96 -10.65 -7.67
N LEU A 120 -4.34 -10.33 -6.43
CA LEU A 120 -5.68 -9.92 -6.03
C LEU A 120 -5.58 -8.50 -5.45
N ASP A 121 -6.40 -7.58 -5.96
CA ASP A 121 -6.29 -6.16 -5.59
C ASP A 121 -6.66 -5.89 -4.13
N GLU A 122 -7.66 -6.62 -3.63
CA GLU A 122 -8.18 -6.46 -2.28
C GLU A 122 -7.29 -7.12 -1.23
N VAL A 123 -6.54 -8.17 -1.64
CA VAL A 123 -5.65 -8.94 -0.77
C VAL A 123 -4.26 -9.02 -1.43
N PRO A 124 -3.46 -7.94 -1.34
CA PRO A 124 -2.28 -7.79 -2.17
C PRO A 124 -1.09 -8.67 -1.78
N TYR A 125 -1.06 -9.25 -0.58
CA TYR A 125 0.05 -10.07 -0.10
C TYR A 125 -0.48 -11.36 0.51
N ILE A 126 -0.42 -12.44 -0.27
CA ILE A 126 -0.85 -13.77 0.15
C ILE A 126 0.30 -14.74 0.01
N LEU A 127 0.51 -15.58 1.03
CA LEU A 127 1.42 -16.70 0.98
C LEU A 127 0.64 -17.99 1.22
N VAL A 128 0.65 -18.89 0.23
CA VAL A 128 0.10 -20.24 0.37
C VAL A 128 1.23 -21.19 0.73
N GLY A 129 0.98 -22.10 1.65
CA GLY A 129 1.92 -23.17 1.98
C GLY A 129 1.29 -24.24 2.86
N PRO A 130 2.11 -25.13 3.46
CA PRO A 130 1.61 -26.24 4.28
C PRO A 130 0.77 -25.81 5.49
N SER A 131 0.99 -24.60 6.01
CA SER A 131 0.18 -24.05 7.11
C SER A 131 -1.14 -23.41 6.66
N GLY A 132 -1.53 -23.56 5.40
CA GLY A 132 -2.68 -22.85 4.83
C GLY A 132 -2.28 -21.55 4.15
N VAL A 133 -3.17 -20.57 4.24
CA VAL A 133 -3.07 -19.26 3.60
C VAL A 133 -2.67 -18.22 4.64
N ARG A 134 -1.61 -17.47 4.37
CA ARG A 134 -1.14 -16.37 5.22
C ARG A 134 -1.31 -15.04 4.51
N VAL A 135 -1.94 -14.10 5.19
CA VAL A 135 -2.21 -12.76 4.67
C VAL A 135 -1.31 -11.75 5.39
N PHE A 136 -0.66 -10.88 4.62
CA PHE A 136 0.21 -9.86 5.18
C PHE A 136 -0.35 -8.45 4.96
N LEU A 137 -0.67 -7.78 6.07
CA LEU A 137 -0.99 -6.38 6.07
C LEU A 137 0.31 -5.56 6.08
N VAL A 138 0.79 -5.21 4.89
CA VAL A 138 2.07 -4.52 4.72
C VAL A 138 1.95 -3.03 5.06
N ARG A 139 2.80 -2.57 5.97
CA ARG A 139 2.82 -1.21 6.49
C ARG A 139 4.17 -0.54 6.30
N SER A 140 4.15 0.67 5.78
CA SER A 140 5.35 1.43 5.37
C SER A 140 5.59 2.71 6.18
N ASP A 141 4.94 2.80 7.35
CA ASP A 141 4.91 3.99 8.20
C ASP A 141 6.30 4.49 8.60
N LYS A 142 6.35 5.71 9.13
CA LYS A 142 7.59 6.36 9.55
C LYS A 142 7.49 6.83 11.00
N GLY A 143 8.59 6.67 11.73
CA GLY A 143 8.69 7.10 13.12
C GLY A 143 8.38 5.97 14.10
N THR A 144 7.68 6.32 15.18
CA THR A 144 7.35 5.40 16.28
C THR A 144 5.86 5.07 16.24
N VAL A 145 5.54 3.77 16.16
CA VAL A 145 4.19 3.22 16.26
C VAL A 145 4.07 2.47 17.58
N ARG A 146 3.03 2.82 18.35
CA ARG A 146 2.63 2.15 19.58
C ARG A 146 1.44 1.26 19.29
N VAL A 147 1.54 -0.01 19.65
CA VAL A 147 0.48 -1.00 19.56
C VAL A 147 0.11 -1.42 20.97
N TYR A 148 -1.11 -1.09 21.39
CA TYR A 148 -1.67 -1.48 22.69
C TYR A 148 -3.00 -2.21 22.45
N GLY A 149 -2.96 -3.55 22.42
CA GLY A 149 -4.11 -4.35 21.95
C GLY A 149 -4.54 -3.93 20.55
N ASP A 150 -5.80 -3.54 20.40
CA ASP A 150 -6.39 -3.05 19.14
C ASP A 150 -6.10 -1.57 18.86
N ARG A 151 -5.46 -0.84 19.79
CA ARG A 151 -5.22 0.60 19.65
C ARG A 151 -3.83 0.84 19.08
N TRP A 152 -3.82 1.31 17.84
CA TRP A 152 -2.61 1.65 17.11
C TRP A 152 -2.47 3.17 17.07
N ARG A 153 -1.37 3.69 17.59
CA ARG A 153 -1.12 5.13 17.66
C ARG A 153 0.29 5.47 17.22
N GLU A 154 0.42 6.48 16.39
CA GLU A 154 1.70 7.10 16.09
C GLU A 154 1.98 8.25 17.08
N ARG A 155 3.23 8.35 17.58
CA ARG A 155 3.63 9.43 18.51
C ARG A 155 3.59 10.79 17.82
N PHE A 156 2.78 11.75 18.29
CA PHE A 156 2.60 13.08 17.67
C PHE A 156 3.91 13.80 17.29
N SER A 157 3.92 14.50 16.14
CA SER A 157 5.00 15.41 15.74
C SER A 157 4.49 16.52 14.81
N LEU A 158 4.99 17.75 14.94
CA LEU A 158 4.60 18.91 14.11
C LEU A 158 4.84 18.68 12.62
N GLY A 159 5.97 18.09 12.24
CA GLY A 159 6.24 17.71 10.84
C GLY A 159 5.27 16.64 10.30
N ARG A 160 4.57 15.89 11.16
CA ARG A 160 3.54 14.94 10.73
C ARG A 160 2.24 15.64 10.36
N LEU A 161 1.85 16.72 11.05
CA LEU A 161 0.63 17.46 10.70
C LEU A 161 0.67 17.96 9.24
N LEU A 162 1.84 18.42 8.79
CA LEU A 162 2.07 18.86 7.41
C LEU A 162 2.08 17.73 6.37
N THR A 163 2.22 16.46 6.79
CA THR A 163 2.29 15.29 5.90
C THR A 163 1.13 14.32 6.09
N PHE A 164 0.13 14.68 6.90
CA PHE A 164 -0.97 13.81 7.30
C PHE A 164 -1.78 13.29 6.09
N LEU A 165 -1.97 14.12 5.06
CA LEU A 165 -2.69 13.75 3.84
C LEU A 165 -1.88 12.91 2.85
N ASN A 166 -0.56 12.81 3.04
CA ASN A 166 0.37 12.11 2.15
C ASN A 166 0.71 10.69 2.65
N ARG A 167 0.19 10.32 3.82
CA ARG A 167 0.46 9.01 4.42
C ARG A 167 -0.76 8.12 4.25
N GLU A 168 -0.50 6.83 4.04
CA GLU A 168 -1.48 5.84 4.46
C GLU A 168 -1.65 6.04 5.97
N GLY A 169 -2.84 6.47 6.41
CA GLY A 169 -3.10 6.54 7.84
C GLY A 169 -2.94 5.15 8.44
N LEU A 170 -2.44 5.05 9.68
CA LEU A 170 -2.41 3.79 10.43
C LEU A 170 -3.75 3.04 10.38
N GLY A 171 -4.86 3.79 10.34
CA GLY A 171 -6.21 3.26 10.26
C GLY A 171 -6.56 2.43 11.49
N ASN A 172 -7.36 1.39 11.28
CA ASN A 172 -7.56 0.31 12.25
C ASN A 172 -7.04 -0.99 11.62
N PRO A 173 -5.76 -1.36 11.86
CA PRO A 173 -5.15 -2.55 11.27
C PRO A 173 -5.89 -3.85 11.60
N VAL A 174 -6.51 -3.92 12.77
CA VAL A 174 -7.28 -5.10 13.20
C VAL A 174 -8.51 -5.26 12.32
N ARG A 175 -9.30 -4.20 12.14
CA ARG A 175 -10.45 -4.25 11.23
C ARG A 175 -10.06 -4.52 9.79
N GLU A 176 -8.99 -3.88 9.30
CA GLU A 176 -8.52 -4.10 7.93
C GLU A 176 -8.11 -5.57 7.74
N ILE A 177 -7.47 -6.19 8.72
CA ILE A 177 -7.08 -7.58 8.59
C ILE A 177 -8.25 -8.55 8.73
N GLU A 178 -9.21 -8.29 9.62
CA GLU A 178 -10.46 -9.05 9.71
C GLU A 178 -11.24 -9.01 8.39
N GLU A 179 -11.35 -7.83 7.76
CA GLU A 179 -11.96 -7.68 6.45
C GLU A 179 -11.19 -8.44 5.36
N THR A 180 -9.87 -8.43 5.44
CA THR A 180 -9.01 -9.13 4.49
C THR A 180 -9.12 -10.64 4.63
N GLU A 181 -9.10 -11.18 5.86
CA GLU A 181 -9.32 -12.60 6.14
C GLU A 181 -10.70 -13.05 5.69
N ARG A 182 -11.74 -12.24 5.95
CA ARG A 182 -13.11 -12.52 5.47
C ARG A 182 -13.15 -12.63 3.94
N LYS A 183 -12.52 -11.70 3.22
CA LYS A 183 -12.46 -11.73 1.75
C LYS A 183 -11.74 -12.96 1.22
N VAL A 184 -10.63 -13.35 1.83
CA VAL A 184 -9.95 -14.60 1.46
C VAL A 184 -10.86 -15.80 1.74
N ARG A 185 -11.59 -15.80 2.86
CA ARG A 185 -12.55 -16.86 3.18
C ARG A 185 -13.67 -16.95 2.14
N GLU A 186 -14.28 -15.82 1.79
CA GLU A 186 -15.32 -15.72 0.77
C GLU A 186 -14.81 -16.24 -0.58
N LEU A 187 -13.61 -15.81 -1.00
CA LEU A 187 -12.98 -16.26 -2.23
C LEU A 187 -12.79 -17.80 -2.25
N LEU A 188 -12.29 -18.39 -1.16
CA LEU A 188 -12.13 -19.85 -1.10
C LEU A 188 -13.48 -20.58 -1.13
N GLN A 189 -14.53 -20.03 -0.50
CA GLN A 189 -15.88 -20.59 -0.52
C GLN A 189 -16.54 -20.51 -1.91
N GLU A 190 -16.26 -19.46 -2.68
CA GLU A 190 -16.69 -19.34 -4.07
C GLU A 190 -16.02 -20.41 -4.95
N GLY A 191 -14.73 -20.65 -4.75
CA GLY A 191 -14.00 -21.73 -5.42
C GLY A 191 -14.55 -23.11 -5.09
N GLU A 192 -14.89 -23.36 -3.81
CA GLU A 192 -15.50 -24.62 -3.37
C GLU A 192 -16.88 -24.80 -4.02
N SER A 193 -17.72 -23.76 -3.99
CA SER A 193 -19.10 -23.80 -4.51
C SER A 193 -19.16 -23.97 -6.03
N SER A 194 -18.17 -23.43 -6.75
CA SER A 194 -18.04 -23.59 -8.21
C SER A 194 -17.42 -24.92 -8.64
N GLY A 195 -16.84 -25.68 -7.69
CA GLY A 195 -16.11 -26.91 -7.96
C GLY A 195 -14.70 -26.70 -8.54
N GLU A 196 -14.22 -25.46 -8.59
CA GLU A 196 -12.86 -25.14 -9.02
C GLU A 196 -11.82 -25.42 -7.92
N LEU A 197 -12.23 -25.38 -6.65
CA LEU A 197 -11.41 -25.73 -5.50
C LEU A 197 -11.79 -27.12 -4.98
N ALA A 198 -10.88 -28.08 -5.15
CA ALA A 198 -11.07 -29.47 -4.72
C ALA A 198 -10.87 -29.71 -3.20
N VAL A 199 -10.89 -28.65 -2.39
CA VAL A 199 -10.63 -28.67 -0.94
C VAL A 199 -11.74 -27.89 -0.26
N ASN A 200 -12.22 -28.38 0.88
CA ASN A 200 -13.21 -27.65 1.68
C ASN A 200 -12.60 -26.34 2.19
N ALA A 201 -13.26 -25.21 1.93
CA ALA A 201 -12.75 -23.90 2.30
C ALA A 201 -12.60 -23.73 3.81
N ALA A 202 -13.42 -24.42 4.63
CA ALA A 202 -13.36 -24.38 6.09
C ALA A 202 -12.10 -25.06 6.66
N ASP A 203 -11.57 -26.06 5.96
CA ASP A 203 -10.39 -26.81 6.40
C ASP A 203 -9.09 -26.04 6.14
N ILE A 204 -9.13 -24.98 5.32
CA ILE A 204 -7.96 -24.17 4.98
C ILE A 204 -7.71 -23.13 6.10
N PRO A 205 -6.61 -23.24 6.87
CA PRO A 205 -6.28 -22.23 7.87
C PRO A 205 -5.97 -20.91 7.18
N ILE A 206 -6.53 -19.81 7.69
CA ILE A 206 -6.14 -18.46 7.31
C ILE A 206 -5.53 -17.81 8.53
N GLU A 207 -4.27 -17.41 8.42
CA GLU A 207 -3.58 -16.62 9.44
C GLU A 207 -3.19 -15.27 8.86
N SER A 208 -3.08 -14.26 9.71
CA SER A 208 -2.70 -12.94 9.26
C SER A 208 -1.72 -12.24 10.19
N ALA A 209 -0.95 -11.32 9.62
CA ALA A 209 0.02 -10.53 10.36
C ALA A 209 0.17 -9.14 9.76
N ALA A 210 0.37 -8.15 10.63
CA ALA A 210 0.82 -6.82 10.24
C ALA A 210 2.34 -6.83 10.06
N VAL A 211 2.81 -6.38 8.90
CA VAL A 211 4.22 -6.48 8.50
C VAL A 211 4.78 -5.10 8.21
N PHE A 212 5.68 -4.64 9.08
CA PHE A 212 6.34 -3.37 8.94
C PHE A 212 7.62 -3.49 8.10
N ILE A 213 7.61 -2.82 6.94
CA ILE A 213 8.68 -2.90 5.94
C ILE A 213 9.74 -1.80 6.06
N ASN A 214 9.51 -0.78 6.87
CA ASN A 214 10.48 0.28 7.11
C ASN A 214 11.44 -0.09 8.26
N PRO A 215 12.75 -0.33 7.98
CA PRO A 215 13.68 -0.78 9.02
C PRO A 215 13.99 0.33 10.05
N ALA A 216 13.86 1.60 9.68
CA ALA A 216 14.07 2.72 10.61
C ALA A 216 12.88 2.98 11.55
N MET A 217 11.79 2.22 11.43
CA MET A 217 10.63 2.39 12.31
C MET A 217 10.92 1.85 13.70
N GLN A 218 10.42 2.55 14.72
CA GLN A 218 10.40 2.07 16.11
C GLN A 218 9.02 1.50 16.42
N LEU A 219 8.98 0.29 16.98
CA LEU A 219 7.76 -0.40 17.36
C LEU A 219 7.77 -0.57 18.87
N GLU A 220 6.76 -0.02 19.53
CA GLU A 220 6.47 -0.26 20.93
C GLU A 220 5.22 -1.15 20.99
N ILE A 221 5.41 -2.43 21.31
CA ILE A 221 4.36 -3.45 21.23
C ILE A 221 4.01 -3.89 22.65
N GLU A 222 2.74 -3.76 23.01
CA GLU A 222 2.20 -4.16 24.30
C GLU A 222 0.88 -4.91 24.07
N ASN A 223 0.87 -6.21 24.42
CA ASN A 223 -0.28 -7.12 24.30
C ASN A 223 -1.05 -6.95 22.98
N PRO A 224 -0.40 -7.13 21.81
CA PRO A 224 -1.08 -6.92 20.53
C PRO A 224 -2.16 -7.98 20.32
N SER A 225 -3.30 -7.58 19.78
CA SER A 225 -4.41 -8.50 19.46
C SER A 225 -4.16 -9.36 18.22
N MET A 226 -3.14 -9.02 17.44
CA MET A 226 -2.73 -9.74 16.23
C MET A 226 -1.20 -9.76 16.11
N PRO A 227 -0.61 -10.69 15.33
CA PRO A 227 0.84 -10.71 15.10
C PRO A 227 1.33 -9.42 14.44
N VAL A 228 2.29 -8.76 15.09
CA VAL A 228 2.96 -7.56 14.58
C VAL A 228 4.42 -7.88 14.35
N LEU A 229 4.83 -7.79 13.08
CA LEU A 229 6.11 -8.28 12.61
C LEU A 229 6.89 -7.19 11.90
N ARG A 230 8.22 -7.27 11.99
CA ARG A 230 9.15 -6.65 11.05
C ARG A 230 9.45 -7.62 9.90
N VAL A 231 9.90 -7.10 8.77
CA VAL A 231 10.23 -7.92 7.57
C VAL A 231 11.22 -9.05 7.86
N ASP A 232 12.20 -8.82 8.72
CA ASP A 232 13.20 -9.83 9.12
C ASP A 232 12.61 -10.96 9.97
N GLN A 233 11.47 -10.73 10.61
CA GLN A 233 10.76 -11.71 11.43
C GLN A 233 9.80 -12.60 10.60
N LEU A 234 9.53 -12.26 9.34
CA LEU A 234 8.60 -12.98 8.47
C LEU A 234 8.92 -14.48 8.37
N LYS A 235 10.19 -14.86 8.19
CA LYS A 235 10.56 -16.28 8.08
C LYS A 235 10.25 -17.06 9.35
N LYS A 236 10.50 -16.45 10.51
CA LYS A 236 10.22 -17.09 11.79
C LYS A 236 8.72 -17.30 11.95
N TYR A 237 7.93 -16.27 11.63
CA TYR A 237 6.47 -16.36 11.67
C TYR A 237 5.93 -17.46 10.74
N VAL A 238 6.36 -17.49 9.47
CA VAL A 238 5.92 -18.48 8.47
C VAL A 238 6.32 -19.92 8.82
N ARG A 239 7.39 -20.12 9.59
CA ARG A 239 7.81 -21.44 10.08
C ARG A 239 7.07 -21.89 11.34
N THR A 240 6.30 -21.01 11.97
CA THR A 240 5.46 -21.37 13.11
C THR A 240 4.44 -22.38 12.63
N LYS A 241 4.40 -23.55 13.27
CA LYS A 241 3.45 -24.59 12.95
C LYS A 241 2.04 -24.09 13.26
N SER A 242 1.15 -24.25 12.30
CA SER A 242 -0.29 -24.16 12.48
C SER A 242 -0.80 -25.47 13.08
N ASP A 243 -1.92 -25.41 13.79
CA ASP A 243 -2.57 -26.58 14.38
C ASP A 243 -3.05 -27.56 13.30
N HIS A 244 -3.48 -27.04 12.15
CA HIS A 244 -3.86 -27.82 10.98
C HIS A 244 -2.85 -27.59 9.84
N GLN A 245 -2.43 -28.67 9.17
CA GLN A 245 -1.52 -28.62 8.03
C GLN A 245 -2.18 -29.23 6.80
N LEU A 246 -2.12 -28.49 5.71
CA LEU A 246 -2.58 -28.94 4.41
C LEU A 246 -1.61 -29.97 3.83
N ASN A 247 -2.16 -30.98 3.18
CA ASN A 247 -1.34 -31.93 2.43
C ASN A 247 -0.82 -31.26 1.13
N ALA A 248 0.16 -31.87 0.45
CA ALA A 248 0.76 -31.28 -0.74
C ALA A 248 -0.21 -31.12 -1.93
N GLY A 249 -1.25 -31.96 -2.01
CA GLY A 249 -2.33 -31.85 -3.00
C GLY A 249 -3.23 -30.64 -2.72
N ASP A 250 -3.64 -30.45 -1.46
CA ASP A 250 -4.49 -29.33 -1.05
C ASP A 250 -3.77 -27.99 -1.26
N VAL A 251 -2.48 -27.91 -0.90
CA VAL A 251 -1.67 -26.71 -1.15
C VAL A 251 -1.61 -26.36 -2.64
N ARG A 252 -1.54 -27.37 -3.51
CA ARG A 252 -1.56 -27.17 -4.97
C ARG A 252 -2.94 -26.72 -5.44
N ALA A 253 -4.01 -27.38 -5.00
CA ALA A 253 -5.37 -27.00 -5.35
C ALA A 253 -5.68 -25.54 -4.98
N VAL A 254 -5.30 -25.11 -3.77
CA VAL A 254 -5.44 -23.72 -3.34
C VAL A 254 -4.58 -22.78 -4.18
N THR A 255 -3.34 -23.16 -4.48
CA THR A 255 -2.44 -22.34 -5.32
C THR A 255 -3.01 -22.17 -6.74
N ASP A 256 -3.49 -23.24 -7.35
CA ASP A 256 -3.98 -23.26 -8.72
C ASP A 256 -5.31 -22.49 -8.84
N TYR A 257 -6.21 -22.64 -7.85
CA TYR A 257 -7.42 -21.82 -7.75
C TYR A 257 -7.10 -20.33 -7.58
N LEU A 258 -6.22 -19.97 -6.63
CA LEU A 258 -5.83 -18.57 -6.45
C LEU A 258 -5.14 -17.99 -7.70
N LEU A 259 -4.43 -18.82 -8.46
CA LEU A 259 -3.86 -18.42 -9.74
C LEU A 259 -4.95 -18.16 -10.79
N SER A 260 -5.98 -19.01 -10.90
CA SER A 260 -7.06 -18.86 -11.88
C SER A 260 -7.88 -17.59 -11.66
N VAL A 261 -8.15 -17.24 -10.41
CA VAL A 261 -8.91 -16.02 -10.06
C VAL A 261 -8.05 -14.77 -9.96
N SER A 262 -6.72 -14.92 -9.88
CA SER A 262 -5.82 -13.78 -9.87
C SER A 262 -5.76 -13.11 -11.23
N ALA A 263 -5.53 -11.79 -11.24
CA ALA A 263 -5.25 -11.03 -12.47
C ALA A 263 -3.85 -11.31 -13.06
N LEU A 264 -3.32 -12.52 -12.81
CA LEU A 264 -2.04 -13.03 -13.29
C LEU A 264 -2.21 -14.07 -14.41
N ALA A 265 -3.44 -14.57 -14.59
CA ALA A 265 -3.84 -15.45 -15.68
C ALA A 265 -3.82 -14.76 -17.05
#